data_AF-A0A6P6RUV8-F1
#
_entry.id   AF-A0A6P6RUV8-F1
#
_cell.length_a   1.000
_cell.length_b   1.000
_cell.length_c   1.000
_cell.angle_alpha   90.00
_cell.angle_beta   90.00
_cell.angle_gamma   90.00
#
_symmetry.space_group_name_H-M   'P 1'
#
loop_
_entity.id
_entity.type
_entity.pdbx_description
1 polymer ?
#
loop_
_entity_poly.entity_id
_entity_poly.type
_entity_poly.pdbx_seq_one_letter_code
_entity_poly.pdbx_strand_id
1 'polypeptide(L)'
;MSDGLGEEFRCYEEVAGDIRKKIQEAGRGRIPVCVQGRLLYEWEQDLTDVHLFLLPPPQTKAKSISVKITPTRLSVGLLGKPALFDEDLFSTVDTSASFWMLEDGELHIQLGKMRKGEIWKSAMRGHGVLNPLATEEVQKKLMLERFGEEHPGFDFSNATFSGAAPDPRSFMGGISYK
;
A
#
# COMPACT_ATOMS: atom_id res chain seq x y z
N MET A 1 30.57 27.05 10.15
CA MET A 1 29.62 26.64 9.08
C MET A 1 28.94 25.40 9.59
N SER A 2 28.00 25.59 10.49
CA SER A 2 27.19 24.56 11.11
C SER A 2 25.73 24.93 10.88
N ASP A 3 24.88 23.93 11.01
CA ASP A 3 23.42 24.04 11.17
C ASP A 3 22.60 24.04 9.87
N GLY A 4 21.84 22.95 9.70
CA GLY A 4 20.85 22.78 8.63
C GLY A 4 20.24 21.37 8.60
N LEU A 5 21.00 20.35 8.98
CA LEU A 5 20.51 18.96 9.05
C LEU A 5 20.04 18.55 10.46
N GLY A 6 20.36 19.30 11.52
CA GLY A 6 19.99 18.94 12.90
C GLY A 6 18.54 19.25 13.28
N GLU A 7 17.92 20.24 12.63
CA GLU A 7 16.56 20.69 12.95
C GLU A 7 15.50 19.90 12.16
N GLU A 8 15.83 19.48 10.93
CA GLU A 8 14.97 18.66 10.10
C GLU A 8 14.77 17.25 10.69
N PHE A 9 15.80 16.67 11.31
CA PHE A 9 15.72 15.36 11.98
C PHE A 9 14.95 15.42 13.31
N ARG A 10 14.95 16.56 14.00
CA ARG A 10 14.24 16.74 15.28
C ARG A 10 12.73 16.88 15.09
N CYS A 11 12.31 17.54 14.01
CA CYS A 11 10.89 17.62 13.64
C CYS A 11 10.29 16.24 13.32
N TYR A 12 11.09 15.32 12.76
CA TYR A 12 10.65 13.94 12.46
C TYR A 12 10.32 13.09 13.70
N GLU A 13 10.97 13.30 14.85
CA GLU A 13 10.72 12.52 16.07
C GLU A 13 9.46 12.95 16.83
N GLU A 14 9.14 14.25 16.84
CA GLU A 14 7.96 14.80 17.52
C GLU A 14 6.67 14.46 16.73
N VAL A 15 6.76 14.50 15.40
CA VAL A 15 5.68 14.11 14.48
C VAL A 15 5.41 12.60 14.55
N ALA A 16 6.42 11.78 14.85
CA ALA A 16 6.23 10.34 15.04
C ALA A 16 5.27 9.99 16.20
N GLY A 17 5.11 10.86 17.20
CA GLY A 17 4.17 10.70 18.31
C GLY A 17 2.71 10.85 17.88
N ASP A 18 2.40 11.90 17.12
CA ASP A 18 1.07 12.15 16.57
C ASP A 18 0.73 11.18 15.43
N ILE A 19 1.74 10.79 14.64
CA ILE A 19 1.65 9.71 13.66
C ILE A 19 1.22 8.40 14.34
N ARG A 20 1.79 8.02 15.50
CA ARG A 20 1.37 6.79 16.22
C ARG A 20 -0.10 6.79 16.59
N LYS A 21 -0.66 7.94 16.98
CA LYS A 21 -2.11 8.07 17.24
C LYS A 21 -2.92 7.96 15.94
N LYS A 22 -2.51 8.66 14.88
CA LYS A 22 -3.17 8.57 13.57
C LYS A 22 -3.09 7.17 12.94
N ILE A 23 -1.98 6.44 13.06
CA ILE A 23 -1.82 5.02 12.66
C ILE A 23 -2.81 4.13 13.40
N GLN A 24 -3.06 4.42 14.67
CA GLN A 24 -3.97 3.63 15.50
C GLN A 24 -5.46 3.96 15.21
N GLU A 25 -5.74 5.12 14.63
CA GLU A 25 -7.07 5.60 14.24
C GLU A 25 -7.39 5.38 12.75
N ALA A 26 -6.38 5.29 11.87
CA ALA A 26 -6.50 5.04 10.45
C ALA A 26 -6.78 3.56 10.15
N GLY A 27 -8.06 3.18 10.26
CA GLY A 27 -8.67 2.11 9.47
C GLY A 27 -8.22 0.68 9.76
N ARG A 28 -9.15 -0.12 10.31
CA ARG A 28 -9.08 -1.59 10.32
C ARG A 28 -8.78 -2.14 8.91
N GLY A 29 -7.52 -2.47 8.59
CA GLY A 29 -7.19 -3.20 7.35
C GLY A 29 -5.86 -2.85 6.68
N ARG A 30 -5.23 -1.70 7.00
CA ARG A 30 -3.91 -1.35 6.46
C ARG A 30 -2.80 -2.10 7.18
N ILE A 31 -1.77 -2.51 6.43
CA ILE A 31 -0.62 -3.28 6.93
C ILE A 31 0.57 -2.32 7.07
N PRO A 32 1.07 -2.06 8.30
CA PRO A 32 2.22 -1.18 8.51
C PRO A 32 3.53 -1.88 8.13
N VAL A 33 4.41 -1.14 7.44
CA VAL A 33 5.77 -1.60 7.09
C VAL A 33 6.79 -0.71 7.79
N CYS A 34 7.55 -1.31 8.70
CA CYS A 34 8.62 -0.64 9.44
C CYS A 34 10.00 -1.03 8.93
N VAL A 35 10.87 -0.04 8.71
CA VAL A 35 12.29 -0.22 8.36
C VAL A 35 13.14 0.47 9.42
N GLN A 36 14.12 -0.26 9.98
CA GLN A 36 14.97 0.23 11.08
C GLN A 36 14.19 0.80 12.28
N GLY A 37 13.04 0.21 12.60
CA GLY A 37 12.20 0.64 13.73
C GLY A 37 11.34 1.89 13.48
N ARG A 38 11.30 2.40 12.24
CA ARG A 38 10.45 3.52 11.83
C ARG A 38 9.38 3.06 10.86
N LEU A 39 8.15 3.56 11.00
CA LEU A 39 7.11 3.32 9.99
C LEU A 39 7.52 4.03 8.70
N LEU A 40 7.63 3.26 7.62
CA LEU A 40 7.97 3.79 6.30
C LEU A 40 6.70 4.11 5.50
N TYR A 41 5.77 3.17 5.47
CA TYR A 41 4.45 3.30 4.84
C TYR A 41 3.50 2.25 5.41
N GLU A 42 2.21 2.46 5.18
CA GLU A 42 1.19 1.45 5.32
C GLU A 42 0.71 1.04 3.93
N TRP A 43 0.24 -0.18 3.78
CA TRP A 43 -0.29 -0.62 2.50
C TRP A 43 -1.48 -1.55 2.65
N GLU A 44 -2.30 -1.59 1.62
CA GLU A 44 -3.35 -2.57 1.46
C GLU A 44 -3.51 -2.90 -0.02
N GLN A 45 -4.38 -3.86 -0.33
CA GLN A 45 -4.70 -4.22 -1.69
C GLN A 45 -6.15 -4.67 -1.80
N ASP A 46 -6.66 -4.57 -3.01
CA ASP A 46 -7.90 -5.17 -3.48
C ASP A 46 -7.60 -6.05 -4.71
N LEU A 47 -8.62 -6.43 -5.49
CA LEU A 47 -8.41 -7.28 -6.67
C LEU A 47 -7.58 -6.59 -7.76
N THR A 48 -7.73 -5.28 -7.97
CA THR A 48 -7.14 -4.55 -9.10
C THR A 48 -5.94 -3.72 -8.71
N ASP A 49 -5.82 -3.35 -7.44
CA ASP A 49 -4.90 -2.30 -7.02
C ASP A 49 -4.12 -2.65 -5.75
N VAL A 50 -2.99 -1.97 -5.61
CA VAL A 50 -2.22 -1.89 -4.35
C VAL A 50 -2.16 -0.43 -3.95
N HIS A 51 -2.51 -0.15 -2.70
CA HIS A 51 -2.51 1.20 -2.14
C HIS A 51 -1.40 1.32 -1.11
N LEU A 52 -0.61 2.39 -1.21
CA LEU A 52 0.39 2.77 -0.22
C LEU A 52 0.03 4.12 0.39
N PHE A 53 0.20 4.23 1.70
CA PHE A 53 -0.06 5.44 2.47
C PHE A 53 1.22 5.82 3.21
N LEU A 54 1.67 7.05 2.98
CA LEU A 54 2.88 7.59 3.57
C LEU A 54 2.58 8.92 4.25
N LEU A 55 3.22 9.14 5.38
CA LEU A 55 3.12 10.41 6.10
C LEU A 55 4.40 11.21 5.81
N PRO A 56 4.38 12.12 4.81
CA PRO A 56 5.48 13.03 4.60
C PRO A 56 5.66 13.96 5.80
N PRO A 57 6.83 14.62 5.93
CA PRO A 57 7.04 15.58 7.00
C PRO A 57 6.00 16.71 6.96
N PRO A 58 5.66 17.33 8.11
CA PRO A 58 4.64 18.36 8.17
C PRO A 58 4.90 19.48 7.17
N GLN A 59 3.82 20.05 6.63
CA GLN A 59 3.87 21.15 5.66
C GLN A 59 4.52 20.78 4.31
N THR A 60 4.76 19.49 4.04
CA THR A 60 5.16 19.03 2.69
C THR A 60 4.08 19.41 1.68
N LYS A 61 4.49 20.03 0.57
CA LYS A 61 3.59 20.37 -0.53
C LYS A 61 3.68 19.30 -1.60
N ALA A 62 2.59 19.01 -2.31
CA ALA A 62 2.58 18.04 -3.40
C ALA A 62 3.70 18.32 -4.44
N LYS A 63 3.95 19.60 -4.74
CA LYS A 63 5.00 20.04 -5.67
C LYS A 63 6.42 19.69 -5.24
N SER A 64 6.68 19.44 -3.96
CA SER A 64 8.00 19.03 -3.47
C SER A 64 8.17 17.52 -3.40
N ILE A 65 7.12 16.74 -3.66
CA ILE A 65 7.17 15.27 -3.65
C ILE A 65 7.60 14.78 -5.03
N SER A 66 8.52 13.81 -5.05
CA SER A 66 8.88 13.05 -6.24
C SER A 66 8.38 11.62 -6.07
N VAL A 67 7.44 11.21 -6.91
CA VAL A 67 6.99 9.82 -7.03
C VAL A 67 7.29 9.37 -8.45
N LYS A 68 8.12 8.33 -8.58
CA LYS A 68 8.44 7.70 -9.87
C LYS A 68 7.95 6.26 -9.84
N ILE A 69 6.94 6.01 -10.65
CA ILE A 69 6.35 4.68 -10.82
C ILE A 69 6.86 4.11 -12.14
N THR A 70 7.47 2.94 -12.08
CA THR A 70 7.80 2.13 -13.25
C THR A 70 7.09 0.78 -13.14
N PRO A 71 7.01 -0.02 -14.22
CA PRO A 71 6.28 -1.28 -14.16
C PRO A 71 6.75 -2.24 -13.05
N THR A 72 8.00 -2.13 -12.57
CA THR A 72 8.57 -3.07 -11.60
C THR A 72 9.23 -2.40 -10.39
N ARG A 73 9.19 -1.07 -10.29
CA ARG A 73 9.93 -0.32 -9.27
C ARG A 73 9.20 0.97 -8.90
N LEU A 74 9.23 1.31 -7.62
CA LEU A 74 8.66 2.53 -7.06
C LEU A 74 9.74 3.30 -6.30
N SER A 75 9.95 4.56 -6.69
CA SER A 75 10.77 5.51 -5.95
C SER A 75 9.90 6.64 -5.41
N VAL A 76 10.07 6.94 -4.13
CA VAL A 76 9.38 8.03 -3.44
C VAL A 76 10.40 8.86 -2.70
N GLY A 77 10.29 10.18 -2.77
CA GLY A 77 11.17 11.09 -2.05
C GLY A 77 10.74 12.55 -2.18
N LEU A 78 11.63 13.45 -1.77
CA LEU A 78 11.46 14.89 -1.95
C LEU A 78 12.35 15.38 -3.10
N LEU A 79 11.86 16.32 -3.91
CA LEU A 79 12.63 16.92 -4.99
C LEU A 79 13.94 17.52 -4.46
N GLY A 80 15.05 17.23 -5.14
CA GLY A 80 16.38 17.72 -4.75
C GLY A 80 17.01 17.01 -3.55
N LYS A 81 16.33 16.02 -2.95
CA LYS A 81 16.86 15.18 -1.86
C LYS A 81 17.00 13.72 -2.33
N PRO A 82 17.81 12.90 -1.64
CA PRO A 82 17.79 11.45 -1.85
C PRO A 82 16.37 10.88 -1.68
N ALA A 83 16.06 9.84 -2.46
CA ALA A 83 14.80 9.14 -2.32
C ALA A 83 14.66 8.58 -0.89
N LEU A 84 13.44 8.65 -0.34
CA LEU A 84 13.10 8.00 0.91
C LEU A 84 13.28 6.48 0.79
N PHE A 85 12.85 5.93 -0.34
CA PHE A 85 13.16 4.57 -0.80
C PHE A 85 13.07 4.51 -2.33
N ASP A 86 13.74 3.51 -2.90
CA ASP A 86 13.71 3.22 -4.33
C ASP A 86 13.85 1.71 -4.53
N GLU A 87 12.71 1.01 -4.49
CA GLU A 87 12.65 -0.44 -4.31
C GLU A 87 11.83 -1.11 -5.41
N ASP A 88 12.17 -2.37 -5.67
CA ASP A 88 11.43 -3.20 -6.61
C ASP A 88 10.05 -3.57 -6.04
N LEU A 89 9.02 -3.46 -6.86
CA LEU A 89 7.67 -3.87 -6.55
C LEU A 89 7.57 -5.41 -6.47
N PHE A 90 6.59 -5.90 -5.71
CA PHE A 90 6.35 -7.34 -5.61
C PHE A 90 6.04 -7.95 -6.98
N SER A 91 5.16 -7.31 -7.75
CA SER A 91 4.79 -7.71 -9.11
C SER A 91 4.71 -6.50 -10.04
N THR A 92 4.41 -6.76 -11.31
CA THR A 92 4.33 -5.73 -12.34
C THR A 92 3.04 -4.90 -12.19
N VAL A 93 3.17 -3.59 -12.37
CA VAL A 93 2.05 -2.64 -12.34
C VAL A 93 1.84 -1.99 -13.70
N ASP A 94 0.60 -1.62 -13.99
CA ASP A 94 0.25 -0.77 -15.11
C ASP A 94 0.48 0.68 -14.68
N THR A 95 1.56 1.28 -15.19
CA THR A 95 1.91 2.66 -14.87
C THR A 95 0.88 3.67 -15.39
N SER A 96 0.07 3.32 -16.39
CA SER A 96 -0.99 4.20 -16.90
C SER A 96 -2.25 4.21 -16.02
N ALA A 97 -2.49 3.10 -15.30
CA ALA A 97 -3.57 2.97 -14.31
C ALA A 97 -3.11 3.33 -12.88
N SER A 98 -1.84 3.67 -12.69
CA SER A 98 -1.26 4.03 -11.40
C SER A 98 -1.17 5.55 -11.23
N PHE A 99 -1.46 6.05 -10.04
CA PHE A 99 -1.37 7.47 -9.73
C PHE A 99 -1.02 7.71 -8.27
N TRP A 100 -0.77 8.96 -7.92
CA TRP A 100 -0.56 9.37 -6.54
C TRP A 100 -1.21 10.72 -6.29
N MET A 101 -1.56 10.96 -5.03
CA MET A 101 -2.16 12.20 -4.56
C MET A 101 -1.72 12.48 -3.13
N LEU A 102 -1.76 13.76 -2.75
CA LEU A 102 -1.48 14.20 -1.38
C LEU A 102 -2.75 14.84 -0.82
N GLU A 103 -3.37 14.19 0.15
CA GLU A 103 -4.62 14.61 0.79
C GLU A 103 -4.42 14.73 2.30
N ASP A 104 -4.81 15.85 2.90
CA ASP A 104 -4.74 16.08 4.36
C ASP A 104 -3.38 15.75 5.01
N GLY A 105 -2.30 15.89 4.24
CA GLY A 105 -0.93 15.60 4.68
C GLY A 105 -0.53 14.13 4.58
N GLU A 106 -1.35 13.26 4.01
CA GLU A 106 -1.06 11.85 3.70
C GLU A 106 -0.85 11.68 2.19
N LEU A 107 0.30 11.11 1.83
CA LEU A 107 0.62 10.73 0.46
C LEU A 107 0.02 9.36 0.17
N HIS A 108 -0.96 9.31 -0.72
CA HIS A 108 -1.59 8.09 -1.21
C HIS A 108 -1.05 7.75 -2.59
N ILE A 109 -0.57 6.53 -2.76
CA ILE A 109 -0.09 5.99 -4.04
C ILE A 109 -0.95 4.78 -4.38
N GLN A 110 -1.65 4.83 -5.52
CA GLN A 110 -2.39 3.71 -6.08
C GLN A 110 -1.59 3.09 -7.23
N LEU A 111 -1.38 1.79 -7.15
CA LEU A 111 -0.68 0.99 -8.15
C LEU A 111 -1.65 -0.01 -8.79
N GLY A 112 -2.00 0.23 -10.06
CA GLY A 112 -2.83 -0.69 -10.83
C GLY A 112 -2.07 -1.99 -11.12
N LYS A 113 -2.57 -3.13 -10.65
CA LYS A 113 -1.95 -4.43 -10.90
C LYS A 113 -2.06 -4.77 -12.39
N MET A 114 -0.95 -5.17 -13.02
CA MET A 114 -1.03 -5.76 -14.36
C MET A 114 -1.86 -7.05 -14.39
N ARG A 115 -1.95 -7.72 -13.24
CA ARG A 115 -2.65 -9.00 -13.09
C ARG A 115 -3.72 -8.86 -12.01
N LYS A 116 -4.96 -8.57 -12.44
CA LYS A 116 -6.13 -8.59 -11.55
C LYS A 116 -6.16 -9.91 -10.75
N GLY A 117 -6.56 -9.82 -9.49
CA GLY A 117 -6.65 -10.91 -8.52
C GLY A 117 -5.31 -11.52 -8.08
N GLU A 118 -4.17 -10.99 -8.52
CA GLU A 118 -2.89 -11.39 -7.95
C GLU A 118 -2.77 -10.92 -6.50
N ILE A 119 -2.51 -11.86 -5.59
CA ILE A 119 -2.28 -11.58 -4.19
C ILE A 119 -0.82 -11.15 -4.00
N TRP A 120 -0.63 -9.89 -3.60
CA TRP A 120 0.67 -9.37 -3.23
C TRP A 120 0.97 -9.75 -1.78
N LYS A 121 2.13 -10.37 -1.51
CA LYS A 121 2.54 -10.71 -0.13
C LYS A 121 3.28 -9.55 0.55
N SER A 122 3.58 -8.51 -0.20
CA SER A 122 4.16 -7.25 0.25
C SER A 122 3.94 -6.22 -0.85
N ALA A 123 3.97 -4.92 -0.53
CA ALA A 123 3.94 -3.88 -1.55
C ALA A 123 5.28 -3.82 -2.34
N MET A 124 6.41 -4.00 -1.65
CA MET A 124 7.76 -4.02 -2.24
C MET A 124 8.49 -5.31 -1.90
N ARG A 125 9.47 -5.69 -2.71
CA ARG A 125 10.34 -6.84 -2.42
C ARG A 125 11.17 -6.57 -1.18
N GLY A 126 11.29 -7.58 -0.33
CA GLY A 126 12.07 -7.49 0.91
C GLY A 126 11.42 -6.68 2.04
N HIS A 127 10.34 -5.96 1.78
CA HIS A 127 9.64 -5.15 2.78
C HIS A 127 8.47 -5.91 3.40
N GLY A 128 8.49 -6.10 4.72
CA GLY A 128 7.30 -6.45 5.51
C GLY A 128 6.48 -7.62 4.95
N VAL A 129 7.15 -8.69 4.51
CA VAL A 129 6.49 -9.84 3.89
C VAL A 129 5.44 -10.41 4.85
N LEU A 130 4.21 -10.55 4.37
CA LEU A 130 3.12 -11.13 5.12
C LEU A 130 3.46 -12.54 5.60
N ASN A 131 3.16 -12.80 6.86
CA ASN A 131 3.22 -14.16 7.39
C ASN A 131 2.09 -15.02 6.77
N PRO A 132 2.16 -16.36 6.88
CA PRO A 132 1.15 -17.24 6.27
C PRO A 132 -0.28 -16.93 6.73
N LEU A 133 -0.49 -16.64 8.00
CA LEU A 133 -1.83 -16.34 8.55
C LEU A 133 -2.41 -15.05 7.95
N ALA A 134 -1.62 -13.98 7.91
CA ALA A 134 -2.04 -12.72 7.30
C ALA A 134 -2.27 -12.86 5.79
N THR A 135 -1.49 -13.71 5.12
CA THR A 135 -1.70 -14.03 3.70
C THR A 135 -3.05 -14.73 3.49
N GLU A 136 -3.41 -15.68 4.35
CA GLU A 136 -4.72 -16.36 4.30
C GLU A 136 -5.89 -15.40 4.55
N GLU A 137 -5.74 -14.45 5.49
CA GLU A 137 -6.75 -13.42 5.76
C GLU A 137 -6.97 -12.49 4.55
N VAL A 138 -5.87 -12.03 3.94
CA VAL A 138 -5.92 -11.22 2.70
C VAL A 138 -6.55 -12.03 1.57
N GLN A 139 -6.20 -13.31 1.44
CA GLN A 139 -6.78 -14.19 0.43
C GLN A 139 -8.29 -14.36 0.63
N LYS A 140 -8.76 -14.55 1.86
CA LYS A 140 -10.20 -14.62 2.19
C LYS A 140 -10.91 -13.31 1.84
N LYS A 141 -10.31 -12.15 2.16
CA LYS A 141 -10.86 -10.83 1.81
C LYS A 141 -11.04 -10.68 0.29
N LEU A 142 -9.99 -10.96 -0.48
CA LEU A 142 -10.02 -10.85 -1.94
C LEU A 142 -11.00 -11.85 -2.60
N MET A 143 -11.14 -13.04 -2.03
CA MET A 143 -12.14 -14.01 -2.50
C MET A 143 -13.57 -13.50 -2.33
N LEU A 144 -13.89 -12.90 -1.17
CA LEU A 144 -15.21 -12.34 -0.89
C LEU A 144 -15.54 -11.17 -1.82
N GLU A 145 -14.56 -10.29 -2.04
CA GLU A 145 -14.67 -9.19 -2.99
C GLU A 145 -15.00 -9.69 -4.40
N ARG A 146 -14.26 -10.70 -4.88
CA ARG A 146 -14.49 -11.31 -6.19
C ARG A 146 -15.88 -11.95 -6.29
N PHE A 147 -16.30 -12.66 -5.24
CA PHE A 147 -17.61 -13.30 -5.22
C PHE A 147 -18.75 -12.29 -5.30
N GLY A 148 -18.58 -11.12 -4.66
CA GLY A 148 -19.51 -10.00 -4.80
C GLY A 148 -19.57 -9.44 -6.23
N GLU A 149 -18.42 -9.28 -6.91
CA GLU A 149 -18.40 -8.85 -8.33
C GLU A 149 -19.14 -9.84 -9.26
N GLU A 150 -19.03 -11.14 -8.99
CA GLU A 150 -19.66 -12.19 -9.83
C GLU A 150 -21.16 -12.39 -9.54
N HIS A 151 -21.66 -11.90 -8.41
CA HIS A 151 -23.06 -12.03 -7.99
C HIS A 151 -23.67 -10.67 -7.60
N PRO A 152 -23.91 -9.77 -8.57
CA PRO A 152 -24.51 -8.46 -8.29
C PRO A 152 -25.91 -8.61 -7.69
N GLY A 153 -26.16 -7.91 -6.58
CA GLY A 153 -27.45 -7.94 -5.87
C GLY A 153 -27.49 -8.87 -4.65
N PHE A 154 -26.40 -9.54 -4.31
CA PHE A 154 -26.25 -10.26 -3.05
C PHE A 154 -25.19 -9.55 -2.18
N ASP A 155 -25.48 -9.34 -0.89
CA ASP A 155 -24.57 -8.70 0.07
C ASP A 155 -23.76 -9.76 0.84
N PHE A 156 -22.44 -9.76 0.63
CA PHE A 156 -21.50 -10.67 1.29
C PHE A 156 -20.61 -9.98 2.33
N SER A 157 -20.91 -8.73 2.70
CA SER A 157 -20.11 -7.97 3.67
C SER A 157 -19.99 -8.63 5.05
N ASN A 158 -20.96 -9.46 5.42
CA ASN A 158 -20.97 -10.24 6.68
C ASN A 158 -20.65 -11.74 6.48
N ALA A 159 -20.23 -12.15 5.29
CA ALA A 159 -19.93 -13.55 5.00
C ALA A 159 -18.59 -13.96 5.63
N THR A 160 -18.58 -15.15 6.25
CA THR A 160 -17.37 -15.73 6.83
C THR A 160 -16.98 -16.97 6.04
N PHE A 161 -15.69 -17.11 5.74
CA PHE A 161 -15.19 -18.27 5.02
C PHE A 161 -14.96 -19.44 6.00
N SER A 162 -15.66 -20.57 5.80
CA SER A 162 -15.40 -21.82 6.53
C SER A 162 -14.46 -22.74 5.72
N GLY A 163 -13.17 -22.76 6.08
CA GLY A 163 -12.15 -23.62 5.47
C GLY A 163 -11.01 -22.87 4.76
N ALA A 164 -10.35 -23.54 3.81
CA ALA A 164 -9.28 -22.97 3.00
C ALA A 164 -9.86 -22.16 1.82
N ALA A 165 -9.49 -20.88 1.73
CA ALA A 165 -9.89 -20.04 0.62
C ALA A 165 -9.22 -20.54 -0.69
N PRO A 166 -9.95 -20.67 -1.80
CA PRO A 166 -9.36 -20.88 -3.13
C PRO A 166 -8.50 -19.69 -3.57
N ASP A 167 -7.76 -19.83 -4.67
CA ASP A 167 -7.02 -18.74 -5.29
C ASP A 167 -7.98 -17.76 -6.00
N PRO A 168 -8.02 -16.46 -5.61
CA PRO A 168 -8.84 -15.42 -6.23
C PRO A 168 -8.60 -15.23 -7.72
N ARG A 169 -7.49 -15.70 -8.27
CA ARG A 169 -7.21 -15.63 -9.71
C ARG A 169 -7.86 -16.77 -10.48
N SER A 170 -7.90 -17.95 -9.88
CA SER A 170 -8.23 -19.22 -10.56
C SER A 170 -9.67 -19.69 -10.32
N PHE A 171 -10.35 -19.10 -9.33
CA PHE A 171 -11.71 -19.47 -8.95
C PHE A 171 -12.75 -19.25 -10.06
N MET A 172 -13.86 -20.00 -10.06
CA MET A 172 -15.02 -19.88 -10.97
C MET A 172 -14.75 -19.72 -12.48
N GLY A 173 -13.71 -20.38 -12.99
CA GLY A 173 -13.35 -20.33 -14.42
C GLY A 173 -12.32 -19.26 -14.79
N GLY A 174 -11.73 -18.59 -13.80
CA GLY A 174 -10.66 -17.60 -13.98
C GLY A 174 -11.17 -16.17 -14.15
N ILE A 175 -10.26 -15.20 -14.11
CA ILE A 175 -10.58 -13.78 -14.26
C ILE A 175 -10.84 -13.48 -15.75
N SER A 176 -12.01 -12.93 -16.05
CA SER A 176 -12.32 -12.38 -17.37
C SER A 176 -11.70 -11.00 -17.50
N TYR A 177 -10.79 -10.84 -18.46
CA TYR A 177 -10.28 -9.54 -18.88
C TYR A 177 -11.30 -8.96 -19.86
N LYS A 178 -12.15 -8.03 -19.41
CA LYS A 178 -13.02 -7.25 -20.29
C LYS A 178 -12.24 -6.12 -20.96
#